data_AF-A0A8H2XV71-F1
#
_entry.id   AF-A0A8H2XV71-F1
#
_cell.length_a   1.000
_cell.length_b   1.000
_cell.length_c   1.000
_cell.angle_alpha   90.00
_cell.angle_beta   90.00
_cell.angle_gamma   90.00
#
_symmetry.space_group_name_H-M   'P 1'
#
loop_
_entity.id
_entity.type
_entity.pdbx_description
1 polymer ?
#
loop_
_entity_poly.entity_id
_entity_poly.type
_entity_poly.pdbx_seq_one_letter_code
_entity_poly.pdbx_strand_id
1 'polypeptide(L)'
;MEPQYAALMFTKNCTICGIQAISSKPDPYLQVRLCHSCRDKELAERSAHSFFPGSGNIVPYTSLIKMKKPYYDNPVYVLRAQELECERMRKESRSKGDTEGGIKWFNQREAALKTQKKEGDKLLEYINSASESRSSELRDLKSERQEQIHERLKALGWDEMYFNFLRGSNSASKQWRALVEVAKPLTERSPHPWTNILPKLTQLLDKNRPQVDEYERDQRIHEKVSVLQKLLLEFDEETNPCQPVISALQQSSTSNEPDNRRIALSTPFPSESVLSGWDFFRNLYMEEHSLTQAKELFNERRKMIGQKLAEWRTKVEDQLVKQYLSSFIEGTDSRSTTLT
;
A
#
# COMPACT_ATOMS: atom_id res chain seq x y z
N MET A 1 -10.09 -37.37 24.37
CA MET A 1 -9.60 -36.01 24.07
C MET A 1 -9.02 -35.43 25.33
N GLU A 2 -7.74 -35.08 25.32
CA GLU A 2 -7.03 -34.59 26.49
C GLU A 2 -7.47 -33.15 26.82
N PRO A 3 -7.80 -32.82 28.08
CA PRO A 3 -8.26 -31.48 28.51
C PRO A 3 -7.34 -30.33 28.07
N GLN A 4 -6.06 -30.64 27.80
CA GLN A 4 -5.04 -29.67 27.41
C GLN A 4 -5.32 -29.05 26.02
N TYR A 5 -5.84 -29.80 25.06
CA TYR A 5 -6.19 -29.27 23.73
C TYR A 5 -7.35 -28.28 23.80
N ALA A 6 -8.38 -28.60 24.58
CA ALA A 6 -9.50 -27.69 24.79
C ALA A 6 -9.03 -26.40 25.47
N ALA A 7 -8.16 -26.49 26.47
CA ALA A 7 -7.57 -25.33 27.13
C ALA A 7 -6.78 -24.46 26.15
N LEU A 8 -5.96 -25.06 25.28
CA LEU A 8 -5.16 -24.36 24.27
C LEU A 8 -6.04 -23.56 23.29
N MET A 9 -7.12 -24.17 22.82
CA MET A 9 -7.97 -23.61 21.76
C MET A 9 -9.01 -22.61 22.27
N PHE A 10 -9.65 -22.90 23.41
CA PHE A 10 -10.81 -22.15 23.87
C PHE A 10 -10.50 -21.16 25.00
N THR A 11 -9.37 -21.29 25.69
CA THR A 11 -8.98 -20.34 26.74
C THR A 11 -7.95 -19.33 26.24
N LYS A 12 -7.98 -18.15 26.83
CA LYS A 12 -6.96 -17.11 26.64
C LYS A 12 -5.91 -17.15 27.74
N ASN A 13 -5.77 -18.27 28.44
CA ASN A 13 -4.89 -18.38 29.61
C ASN A 13 -3.56 -19.02 29.22
N CYS A 14 -2.50 -18.65 29.94
CA CYS A 14 -1.22 -19.29 29.83
C CYS A 14 -1.36 -20.76 30.26
N THR A 15 -0.94 -21.70 29.41
CA THR A 15 -1.04 -23.13 29.71
C THR A 15 -0.05 -23.58 30.80
N ILE A 16 0.96 -22.75 31.12
CA ILE A 16 1.95 -23.06 32.17
C ILE A 16 1.55 -22.44 33.52
N CYS A 17 1.20 -21.15 33.56
CA CYS A 17 0.93 -20.46 34.84
C CYS A 17 -0.55 -20.10 35.08
N GLY A 18 -1.44 -20.36 34.13
CA GLY A 18 -2.88 -20.06 34.24
C GLY A 18 -3.27 -18.58 34.07
N ILE A 19 -2.33 -17.64 34.14
CA ILE A 19 -2.58 -16.20 33.98
C ILE A 19 -3.04 -15.88 32.55
N GLN A 20 -3.95 -14.91 32.41
CA GLN A 20 -4.44 -14.46 31.11
C GLN A 20 -3.32 -13.99 30.17
N ALA A 21 -3.31 -14.52 28.95
CA ALA A 21 -2.34 -14.28 27.88
C ALA A 21 -3.03 -13.63 26.65
N ILE A 22 -3.61 -12.44 26.85
CA ILE A 22 -4.53 -11.76 25.92
C ILE A 22 -3.96 -11.64 24.49
N SER A 23 -2.69 -11.30 24.35
CA SER A 23 -2.01 -11.07 23.06
C SER A 23 -1.28 -12.30 22.52
N SER A 24 -1.24 -13.39 23.27
CA SER A 24 -0.47 -14.58 22.87
C SER A 24 -1.34 -15.52 22.06
N LYS A 25 -0.88 -15.87 20.85
CA LYS A 25 -1.49 -16.94 20.05
C LYS A 25 -1.06 -18.31 20.63
N PRO A 26 -1.92 -19.34 20.54
CA PRO A 26 -1.49 -20.69 20.87
C PRO A 26 -0.40 -21.13 19.89
N ASP A 27 0.59 -21.85 20.39
CA ASP A 27 1.60 -22.51 19.55
C ASP A 27 1.17 -23.97 19.32
N PRO A 28 0.78 -24.34 18.09
CA PRO A 28 0.27 -25.67 17.80
C PRO A 28 1.35 -26.76 17.80
N TYR A 29 2.63 -26.39 17.62
CA TYR A 29 3.74 -27.34 17.57
C TYR A 29 4.26 -27.67 18.96
N LEU A 30 4.37 -26.67 19.83
CA LEU A 30 4.71 -26.85 21.24
C LEU A 30 3.48 -27.19 22.11
N GLN A 31 2.27 -27.07 21.56
CA GLN A 31 0.99 -27.29 22.23
C GLN A 31 0.79 -26.44 23.50
N VAL A 32 1.27 -25.19 23.46
CA VAL A 32 1.21 -24.26 24.61
C VAL A 32 0.70 -22.89 24.21
N ARG A 33 0.08 -22.19 25.15
CA ARG A 33 -0.13 -20.74 25.07
C ARG A 33 0.68 -20.10 26.18
N LEU A 34 1.65 -19.26 25.84
CA LEU A 34 2.55 -18.66 26.84
C LEU A 34 2.24 -17.19 27.04
N CYS A 35 2.04 -16.75 28.28
CA CYS A 35 2.11 -15.32 28.59
C CYS A 35 3.53 -14.77 28.37
N HIS A 36 3.70 -13.45 28.38
CA HIS A 36 5.02 -12.85 28.14
C HIS A 36 6.09 -13.37 29.10
N SER A 37 5.81 -13.45 30.41
CA SER A 37 6.79 -13.92 31.40
C SER A 37 7.17 -15.38 31.21
N CYS A 38 6.20 -16.28 30.97
CA CYS A 38 6.50 -17.69 30.71
C CYS A 38 7.22 -17.87 29.37
N ARG A 39 6.95 -17.03 28.37
CA ARG A 39 7.69 -17.10 27.09
C ARG A 39 9.19 -16.90 27.30
N ASP A 40 9.57 -15.91 28.11
CA ASP A 40 10.98 -15.59 28.36
C ASP A 40 11.65 -16.61 29.29
N LYS A 41 10.88 -17.20 30.21
CA LYS A 41 11.36 -18.19 31.19
C LYS A 41 11.42 -19.62 30.66
N GLU A 42 10.45 -20.03 29.85
CA GLU A 42 10.22 -21.44 29.52
C GLU A 42 10.71 -21.81 28.13
N LEU A 43 11.01 -20.84 27.27
CA LEU A 43 11.58 -21.10 25.95
C LEU A 43 13.10 -21.01 25.98
N ALA A 44 13.74 -21.96 25.29
CA ALA A 44 15.12 -21.86 24.87
C ALA A 44 15.16 -21.54 23.37
N GLU A 45 15.99 -20.57 23.02
CA GLU A 45 16.27 -20.22 21.64
C GLU A 45 17.40 -21.10 21.10
N ARG A 46 17.25 -21.56 19.86
CA ARG A 46 18.24 -22.36 19.14
C ARG A 46 18.35 -21.90 17.70
N SER A 47 19.48 -22.21 17.07
CA SER A 47 19.63 -22.03 15.63
C SER A 47 18.76 -23.04 14.88
N ALA A 48 18.05 -22.59 13.84
CA ALA A 48 17.31 -23.48 12.94
C ALA A 48 18.20 -24.60 12.35
N HIS A 49 19.51 -24.36 12.21
CA HIS A 49 20.46 -25.34 11.69
C HIS A 49 20.57 -26.60 12.57
N SER A 50 20.27 -26.51 13.85
CA SER A 50 20.26 -27.68 14.76
C SER A 50 19.08 -28.63 14.51
N PHE A 51 18.12 -28.24 13.65
CA PHE A 51 16.85 -28.93 13.45
C PHE A 51 16.66 -29.44 12.02
N PHE A 52 17.71 -29.48 11.21
CA PHE A 52 17.65 -30.05 9.86
C PHE A 52 17.36 -31.56 9.88
N PRO A 53 16.72 -32.10 8.82
CA PRO A 53 16.60 -33.54 8.63
C PRO A 53 17.96 -34.24 8.78
N GLY A 54 18.03 -35.25 9.65
CA GLY A 54 19.27 -35.96 9.96
C GLY A 54 20.07 -35.43 11.15
N SER A 55 19.70 -34.28 11.75
CA SER A 55 20.39 -33.75 12.95
C SER A 55 20.17 -34.59 14.22
N GLY A 56 19.26 -35.56 14.18
CA GLY A 56 18.89 -36.37 15.34
C GLY A 56 18.10 -35.57 16.40
N ASN A 57 17.53 -34.43 16.03
CA ASN A 57 16.67 -33.69 16.95
C ASN A 57 15.33 -34.41 17.18
N ILE A 58 14.97 -34.56 18.46
CA ILE A 58 13.74 -35.22 18.94
C ILE A 58 12.95 -34.32 19.90
N VAL A 59 13.36 -33.05 20.02
CA VAL A 59 12.68 -32.03 20.83
C VAL A 59 11.70 -31.27 19.94
N PRO A 60 10.41 -31.18 20.32
CA PRO A 60 9.44 -30.32 19.64
C PRO A 60 9.93 -28.87 19.59
N TYR A 61 9.75 -28.23 18.43
CA TYR A 61 10.21 -26.87 18.21
C TYR A 61 9.21 -26.10 17.35
N THR A 62 9.29 -24.77 17.40
CA THR A 62 8.46 -23.85 16.64
C THR A 62 9.27 -22.66 16.13
N SER A 63 8.90 -22.14 14.97
CA SER A 63 9.35 -20.85 14.43
C SER A 63 8.24 -19.79 14.47
N LEU A 64 7.06 -20.12 15.00
CA LEU A 64 5.90 -19.23 15.01
C LEU A 64 6.00 -18.13 16.08
N ILE A 65 6.78 -18.37 17.13
CA ILE A 65 7.01 -17.43 18.21
C ILE A 65 8.04 -16.41 17.79
N LYS A 66 7.72 -15.12 17.94
CA LYS A 66 8.66 -14.01 17.71
C LYS A 66 9.05 -13.38 19.05
N MET A 67 10.35 -13.37 19.35
CA MET A 67 10.93 -12.59 20.46
C MET A 67 11.44 -11.23 19.95
N LYS A 68 11.49 -10.22 20.83
CA LYS A 68 11.87 -8.85 20.45
C LYS A 68 13.33 -8.71 20.00
N LYS A 69 14.21 -9.57 20.52
CA LYS A 69 15.66 -9.55 20.27
C LYS A 69 16.16 -11.00 20.19
N PRO A 70 15.95 -11.69 19.07
CA PRO A 70 16.51 -13.03 18.91
C PRO A 70 18.04 -12.94 18.85
N TYR A 71 18.70 -13.99 19.35
CA TYR A 71 20.14 -14.16 19.26
C TYR A 71 20.58 -14.68 17.89
N TYR A 72 19.76 -15.51 17.24
CA TYR A 72 20.01 -16.05 15.90
C TYR A 72 19.15 -15.33 14.82
N ASP A 73 19.64 -15.29 13.59
CA ASP A 73 18.90 -14.70 12.44
C ASP A 73 17.61 -15.47 12.11
N ASN A 74 17.63 -16.79 12.32
CA ASN A 74 16.50 -17.70 12.12
C ASN A 74 16.31 -18.56 13.38
N PRO A 75 15.77 -17.98 14.45
CA PRO A 75 15.62 -18.68 15.71
C PRO A 75 14.49 -19.70 15.61
N VAL A 76 14.71 -20.85 16.23
CA VAL A 76 13.64 -21.78 16.61
C VAL A 76 13.59 -21.89 18.12
N TYR A 77 12.38 -22.13 18.63
CA TYR A 77 12.13 -22.16 20.06
C TYR A 77 11.71 -23.56 20.48
N VAL A 78 12.28 -24.02 21.59
CA VAL A 78 11.92 -25.27 22.26
C VAL A 78 11.50 -24.98 23.69
N LEU A 79 10.67 -25.84 24.27
CA LEU A 79 10.38 -25.77 25.71
C LEU A 79 11.59 -26.29 26.50
N ARG A 80 12.11 -25.48 27.43
CA ARG A 80 13.27 -25.84 28.29
C ARG A 80 13.03 -27.16 29.02
N ALA A 81 11.82 -27.37 29.55
CA ALA A 81 11.47 -28.61 30.23
C ALA A 81 11.60 -29.84 29.32
N GLN A 82 11.14 -29.76 28.07
CA GLN A 82 11.22 -30.86 27.10
C GLN A 82 12.66 -31.11 26.64
N GLU A 83 13.44 -30.04 26.44
CA GLU A 83 14.85 -30.15 26.11
C GLU A 83 15.64 -30.85 27.22
N LEU A 84 15.47 -30.40 28.47
CA LEU A 84 16.12 -30.99 29.65
C LEU A 84 15.72 -32.45 29.85
N GLU A 85 14.45 -32.80 29.63
CA GLU A 85 13.99 -34.19 29.68
C GLU A 85 14.71 -35.06 28.65
N CYS A 86 14.79 -34.60 27.39
CA CYS A 86 15.48 -35.33 26.34
C CYS A 86 16.99 -35.47 26.62
N GLU A 87 17.63 -34.43 27.17
CA GLU A 87 19.03 -34.50 27.58
C GLU A 87 19.26 -35.50 28.72
N ARG A 88 18.39 -35.50 29.74
CA ARG A 88 18.47 -36.43 30.86
C ARG A 88 18.38 -37.88 30.38
N MET A 89 17.40 -38.19 29.53
CA MET A 89 17.21 -39.55 28.99
C MET A 89 18.42 -40.01 28.16
N ARG A 90 19.02 -39.11 27.36
CA ARG A 90 20.25 -39.42 26.61
C ARG A 90 21.44 -39.69 27.54
N LYS A 91 21.62 -38.89 28.60
CA LYS A 91 22.69 -39.07 29.59
C LYS A 91 22.53 -40.40 30.35
N GLU A 92 21.32 -40.71 30.78
CA GLU A 92 21.02 -41.96 31.49
C GLU A 92 21.32 -43.20 30.63
N SER A 93 20.88 -43.20 29.37
CA SER A 93 21.14 -44.31 28.43
C SER A 93 22.66 -44.53 28.23
N ARG A 94 23.42 -43.43 28.07
CA ARG A 94 24.89 -43.48 27.96
C ARG A 94 25.55 -44.02 29.23
N SER A 95 25.11 -43.55 30.40
CA SER A 95 25.69 -43.96 31.69
C SER A 95 25.49 -45.44 32.01
N LYS A 96 24.40 -46.03 31.53
CA LYS A 96 24.06 -47.45 31.74
C LYS A 96 24.66 -48.38 30.68
N GLY A 97 25.26 -47.84 29.62
CA GLY A 97 25.68 -48.63 28.45
C GLY A 97 24.52 -49.24 27.66
N ASP A 98 23.28 -48.83 27.95
CA ASP A 98 22.06 -49.37 27.35
C ASP A 98 21.80 -48.76 25.97
N THR A 99 22.55 -49.26 24.99
CA THR A 99 22.49 -48.76 23.61
C THR A 99 21.15 -49.11 22.96
N GLU A 100 20.64 -50.32 23.21
CA GLU A 100 19.38 -50.79 22.62
C GLU A 100 18.17 -50.03 23.17
N GLY A 101 18.10 -49.85 24.49
CA GLY A 101 17.06 -49.04 25.14
C GLY A 101 17.09 -47.59 24.69
N GLY A 102 18.29 -47.01 24.54
CA GLY A 102 18.48 -45.66 23.99
C GLY A 102 17.94 -45.50 22.57
N ILE A 103 18.24 -46.46 21.67
CA ILE A 103 17.73 -46.46 20.29
C ILE A 103 16.21 -46.61 20.26
N LYS A 104 15.66 -47.53 21.06
CA LYS A 104 14.21 -47.75 21.14
C LYS A 104 13.48 -46.49 21.62
N TRP A 105 13.96 -45.85 22.68
CA TRP A 105 13.40 -44.59 23.19
C TRP A 105 13.49 -43.47 22.15
N PHE A 106 14.64 -43.34 21.47
CA PHE A 106 14.83 -42.36 20.40
C PHE A 106 13.79 -42.54 19.28
N ASN A 107 13.60 -43.76 18.79
CA ASN A 107 12.64 -44.06 17.72
C ASN A 107 11.19 -43.76 18.16
N GLN A 108 10.84 -44.11 19.41
CA GLN A 108 9.53 -43.77 19.98
C GLN A 108 9.31 -42.26 20.05
N ARG A 109 10.32 -41.50 20.51
CA ARG A 109 10.23 -40.05 20.61
C ARG A 109 10.15 -39.40 19.23
N GLU A 110 10.90 -39.91 18.26
CA GLU A 110 10.84 -39.44 16.87
C GLU A 110 9.45 -39.69 16.26
N ALA A 111 8.86 -40.86 16.49
CA ALA A 111 7.50 -41.18 16.05
C ALA A 111 6.45 -40.27 16.72
N ALA A 112 6.60 -39.99 18.03
CA ALA A 112 5.75 -39.07 18.76
C ALA A 112 5.88 -37.64 18.21
N LEU A 113 7.10 -37.16 17.94
CA LEU A 113 7.34 -35.85 17.35
C LEU A 113 6.74 -35.73 15.94
N LYS A 114 6.87 -36.77 15.12
CA LYS A 114 6.23 -36.84 13.79
C LYS A 114 4.71 -36.73 13.90
N THR A 115 4.11 -37.40 14.89
CA THR A 115 2.66 -37.34 15.16
C THR A 115 2.25 -35.95 15.63
N GLN A 116 2.93 -35.42 16.64
CA GLN A 116 2.72 -34.07 17.18
C GLN A 116 2.85 -33.00 16.10
N LYS A 117 3.82 -33.12 15.18
CA LYS A 117 3.98 -32.20 14.06
C LYS A 117 2.77 -32.24 13.13
N LYS A 118 2.31 -33.45 12.73
CA LYS A 118 1.11 -33.61 11.88
C LYS A 118 -0.14 -33.03 12.55
N GLU A 119 -0.30 -33.22 13.86
CA GLU A 119 -1.39 -32.62 14.62
C GLU A 119 -1.25 -31.10 14.71
N GLY A 120 -0.04 -30.60 14.94
CA GLY A 120 0.29 -29.19 14.94
C GLY A 120 -0.01 -28.51 13.61
N ASP A 121 0.28 -29.16 12.48
CA ASP A 121 -0.05 -28.66 11.14
C ASP A 121 -1.57 -28.49 10.97
N LYS A 122 -2.36 -29.50 11.37
CA LYS A 122 -3.84 -29.42 11.34
C LYS A 122 -4.39 -28.33 12.27
N LEU A 123 -3.79 -28.19 13.46
CA LEU A 123 -4.19 -27.13 14.40
C LEU A 123 -3.85 -25.75 13.85
N LEU A 124 -2.68 -25.58 13.23
CA LEU A 124 -2.29 -24.33 12.60
C LEU A 124 -3.24 -23.93 11.48
N GLU A 125 -3.59 -24.89 10.61
CA GLU A 125 -4.58 -24.70 9.55
C GLU A 125 -5.93 -24.24 10.12
N TYR A 126 -6.44 -24.94 11.15
CA TYR A 126 -7.68 -24.55 11.81
C TYR A 126 -7.60 -23.15 12.46
N ILE A 127 -6.51 -22.83 13.16
CA ILE A 127 -6.31 -21.51 13.80
C ILE A 127 -6.33 -20.39 12.75
N ASN A 128 -5.65 -20.59 11.62
CA ASN A 128 -5.59 -19.63 10.54
C ASN A 128 -6.98 -19.48 9.89
N SER A 129 -7.63 -20.59 9.54
CA SER A 129 -8.99 -20.59 8.97
C SER A 129 -10.01 -19.91 9.89
N ALA A 130 -10.01 -20.22 11.19
CA ALA A 130 -10.90 -19.58 12.16
C ALA A 130 -10.59 -18.07 12.32
N SER A 131 -9.31 -17.67 12.25
CA SER A 131 -8.91 -16.27 12.27
C SER A 131 -9.37 -15.52 11.01
N GLU A 132 -9.26 -16.15 9.84
CA GLU A 132 -9.70 -15.60 8.56
C GLU A 132 -11.22 -15.47 8.51
N SER A 133 -11.95 -16.53 8.89
CA SER A 133 -13.42 -16.53 9.00
C SER A 133 -13.90 -15.40 9.91
N ARG A 134 -13.36 -15.29 11.13
CA ARG A 134 -13.68 -14.18 12.04
C ARG A 134 -13.32 -12.82 11.46
N SER A 135 -12.20 -12.71 10.75
CA SER A 135 -11.81 -11.44 10.11
C SER A 135 -12.76 -11.07 8.99
N SER A 136 -13.27 -12.05 8.24
CA SER A 136 -14.31 -11.84 7.23
C SER A 136 -15.61 -11.39 7.86
N GLU A 137 -16.11 -12.10 8.89
CA GLU A 137 -17.32 -11.71 9.62
C GLU A 137 -17.23 -10.27 10.15
N LEU A 138 -16.06 -9.89 10.70
CA LEU A 138 -15.83 -8.52 11.17
C LEU A 138 -15.79 -7.49 10.04
N ARG A 139 -15.34 -7.86 8.83
CA ARG A 139 -15.42 -6.99 7.65
C ARG A 139 -16.87 -6.86 7.19
N ASP A 140 -17.60 -7.95 7.11
CA ASP A 140 -18.99 -7.98 6.67
C ASP A 140 -19.86 -7.10 7.59
N LEU A 141 -19.70 -7.25 8.92
CA LEU A 141 -20.37 -6.39 9.90
C LEU A 141 -20.03 -4.90 9.78
N LYS A 142 -18.79 -4.57 9.39
CA LYS A 142 -18.37 -3.18 9.18
C LYS A 142 -18.97 -2.62 7.89
N SER A 143 -18.94 -3.41 6.81
CA SER A 143 -19.53 -3.04 5.52
C SER A 143 -21.04 -2.83 5.64
N GLU A 144 -21.74 -3.77 6.27
CA GLU A 144 -23.19 -3.66 6.51
C GLU A 144 -23.51 -2.40 7.34
N ARG A 145 -22.76 -2.16 8.42
CA ARG A 145 -22.92 -0.94 9.22
C ARG A 145 -22.67 0.32 8.39
N GLN A 146 -21.62 0.33 7.58
CA GLN A 146 -21.27 1.46 6.73
C GLN A 146 -22.40 1.76 5.73
N GLU A 147 -22.90 0.74 5.05
CA GLU A 147 -24.04 0.83 4.13
C GLU A 147 -25.27 1.39 4.82
N GLN A 148 -25.64 0.87 6.00
CA GLN A 148 -26.76 1.38 6.79
C GLN A 148 -26.59 2.86 7.19
N ILE A 149 -25.36 3.29 7.54
CA ILE A 149 -25.08 4.70 7.84
C ILE A 149 -25.20 5.55 6.58
N HIS A 150 -24.65 5.10 5.45
CA HIS A 150 -24.73 5.80 4.17
C HIS A 150 -26.18 5.97 3.71
N GLU A 151 -26.99 4.90 3.74
CA GLU A 151 -28.42 4.94 3.39
C GLU A 151 -29.19 5.94 4.26
N ARG A 152 -28.93 5.96 5.58
CA ARG A 152 -29.58 6.91 6.48
C ARG A 152 -29.13 8.35 6.25
N LEU A 153 -27.86 8.58 5.91
CA LEU A 153 -27.37 9.92 5.56
C LEU A 153 -27.97 10.40 4.23
N LYS A 154 -28.08 9.53 3.22
CA LYS A 154 -28.76 9.82 1.96
C LYS A 154 -30.23 10.17 2.18
N ALA A 155 -30.93 9.42 3.04
CA ALA A 155 -32.31 9.73 3.43
C ALA A 155 -32.45 11.10 4.15
N LEU A 156 -31.38 11.62 4.74
CA LEU A 156 -31.31 12.97 5.32
C LEU A 156 -30.87 14.05 4.31
N GLY A 157 -30.72 13.70 3.04
CA GLY A 157 -30.34 14.64 1.96
C GLY A 157 -28.84 14.84 1.77
N TRP A 158 -27.99 13.98 2.34
CA TRP A 158 -26.55 14.03 2.07
C TRP A 158 -26.20 13.33 0.76
N ASP A 159 -25.40 13.99 -0.07
CA ASP A 159 -24.81 13.37 -1.26
C ASP A 159 -23.67 12.41 -0.88
N GLU A 160 -23.58 11.28 -1.59
CA GLU A 160 -22.59 10.24 -1.39
C GLU A 160 -21.15 10.72 -1.64
N MET A 161 -20.97 11.71 -2.52
CA MET A 161 -19.65 12.32 -2.76
C MET A 161 -19.01 12.86 -1.47
N TYR A 162 -19.83 13.30 -0.50
CA TYR A 162 -19.36 13.87 0.76
C TYR A 162 -18.91 12.82 1.78
N PHE A 163 -19.18 11.53 1.54
CA PHE A 163 -18.73 10.44 2.41
C PHE A 163 -17.26 10.08 2.19
N ASN A 164 -16.62 10.68 1.17
CA ASN A 164 -15.23 10.45 0.87
C ASN A 164 -14.31 11.37 1.71
N PHE A 165 -13.62 10.78 2.68
CA PHE A 165 -12.63 11.46 3.54
C PHE A 165 -11.17 11.16 3.13
N LEU A 166 -10.92 10.65 1.92
CA LEU A 166 -9.57 10.26 1.48
C LEU A 166 -8.59 11.44 1.38
N ARG A 167 -9.08 12.66 1.16
CA ARG A 167 -8.26 13.87 0.97
C ARG A 167 -8.31 14.87 2.12
N GLY A 168 -9.11 14.59 3.15
CA GLY A 168 -9.20 15.44 4.33
C GLY A 168 -8.02 15.27 5.28
N SER A 169 -7.99 16.09 6.33
CA SER A 169 -7.00 15.93 7.40
C SER A 169 -7.01 14.49 7.93
N ASN A 170 -5.82 13.95 8.21
CA ASN A 170 -5.66 12.62 8.80
C ASN A 170 -6.51 12.42 10.08
N SER A 171 -6.89 13.50 10.77
CA SER A 171 -7.78 13.45 11.94
C SER A 171 -9.24 13.24 11.57
N ALA A 172 -9.79 13.93 10.55
CA ALA A 172 -11.19 13.78 10.13
C ALA A 172 -11.46 12.37 9.57
N SER A 173 -10.57 11.87 8.70
CA SER A 173 -10.64 10.49 8.17
C SER A 173 -10.62 9.43 9.29
N LYS A 174 -9.80 9.62 10.33
CA LYS A 174 -9.75 8.72 11.49
C LYS A 174 -11.05 8.78 12.31
N GLN A 175 -11.60 9.98 12.53
CA GLN A 175 -12.85 10.16 13.25
C GLN A 175 -14.04 9.54 12.50
N TRP A 176 -14.11 9.72 11.18
CA TRP A 176 -15.11 9.09 10.33
C TRP A 176 -15.05 7.56 10.45
N ARG A 177 -13.88 6.97 10.21
CA ARG A 177 -13.69 5.51 10.32
C ARG A 177 -13.99 4.97 11.71
N ALA A 178 -13.68 5.71 12.78
CA ALA A 178 -14.01 5.30 14.14
C ALA A 178 -15.52 5.25 14.43
N LEU A 179 -16.34 5.98 13.67
CA LEU A 179 -17.81 5.96 13.81
C LEU A 179 -18.46 4.91 12.89
N VAL A 180 -17.93 4.80 11.66
CA VAL A 180 -18.51 4.01 10.56
C VAL A 180 -17.99 2.57 10.57
N GLU A 181 -16.68 2.34 10.73
CA GLU A 181 -16.05 1.02 10.64
C GLU A 181 -16.04 0.25 11.98
N VAL A 182 -17.13 0.35 12.75
CA VAL A 182 -17.31 -0.41 14.00
C VAL A 182 -18.01 -1.73 13.70
N ALA A 183 -17.43 -2.86 14.10
CA ALA A 183 -18.07 -4.18 13.94
C ALA A 183 -19.20 -4.41 14.97
N LYS A 184 -20.20 -3.52 14.97
CA LYS A 184 -21.40 -3.59 15.82
C LYS A 184 -22.62 -3.22 14.96
N PRO A 185 -23.64 -4.08 14.89
CA PRO A 185 -24.85 -3.79 14.12
C PRO A 185 -25.50 -2.48 14.56
N LEU A 186 -26.07 -1.73 13.61
CA LEU A 186 -26.83 -0.52 13.90
C LEU A 186 -28.29 -0.90 14.22
N THR A 187 -28.49 -1.58 15.36
CA THR A 187 -29.83 -2.08 15.73
C THR A 187 -30.83 -0.95 15.93
N GLU A 188 -32.04 -1.08 15.37
CA GLU A 188 -33.16 -0.13 15.56
C GLU A 188 -33.68 -0.12 16.99
N ARG A 189 -33.60 -1.27 17.69
CA ARG A 189 -34.14 -1.46 19.05
C ARG A 189 -33.48 -0.60 20.11
N SER A 190 -32.27 -0.08 19.85
CA SER A 190 -31.67 0.95 20.68
C SER A 190 -31.59 2.23 19.84
N PRO A 191 -32.40 3.26 20.10
CA PRO A 191 -32.31 4.54 19.38
C PRO A 191 -31.03 5.31 19.74
N HIS A 192 -30.36 4.95 20.83
CA HIS A 192 -29.20 5.65 21.37
C HIS A 192 -27.96 5.64 20.46
N PRO A 193 -27.58 4.55 19.76
CA PRO A 193 -26.39 4.55 18.92
C PRO A 193 -26.51 5.51 17.73
N TRP A 194 -27.65 5.53 17.02
CA TRP A 194 -27.84 6.46 15.89
C TRP A 194 -27.91 7.91 16.37
N THR A 195 -28.71 8.18 17.40
CA THR A 195 -28.88 9.53 17.97
C THR A 195 -27.54 10.11 18.48
N ASN A 196 -26.64 9.25 18.97
CA ASN A 196 -25.33 9.67 19.47
C ASN A 196 -24.28 9.87 18.36
N ILE A 197 -24.35 9.11 17.26
CA ILE A 197 -23.37 9.23 16.16
C ILE A 197 -23.77 10.27 15.13
N LEU A 198 -25.06 10.47 14.88
CA LEU A 198 -25.55 11.36 13.84
C LEU A 198 -24.99 12.79 13.96
N PRO A 199 -25.06 13.47 15.13
CA PRO A 199 -24.49 14.82 15.26
C PRO A 199 -23.00 14.89 14.94
N LYS A 200 -22.24 13.82 15.26
CA LYS A 200 -20.80 13.74 14.98
C LYS A 200 -20.53 13.53 13.49
N LEU A 201 -21.33 12.69 12.84
CA LEU A 201 -21.25 12.46 11.39
C LEU A 201 -21.58 13.76 10.64
N THR A 202 -22.69 14.42 10.98
CA THR A 202 -23.09 15.72 10.40
C THR A 202 -21.97 16.75 10.54
N GLN A 203 -21.40 16.92 11.73
CA GLN A 203 -20.28 17.85 11.94
C GLN A 203 -19.05 17.52 11.08
N LEU A 204 -18.74 16.24 10.88
CA LEU A 204 -17.63 15.82 10.01
C LEU A 204 -17.94 16.10 8.55
N LEU A 205 -19.16 15.84 8.09
CA LEU A 205 -19.60 16.08 6.73
C LEU A 205 -19.62 17.58 6.40
N ASP A 206 -20.11 18.42 7.31
CA ASP A 206 -20.07 19.89 7.14
C ASP A 206 -18.64 20.41 6.96
N LYS A 207 -17.68 19.85 7.70
CA LYS A 207 -16.25 20.18 7.56
C LYS A 207 -15.63 19.62 6.29
N ASN A 208 -16.10 18.47 5.81
CA ASN A 208 -15.58 17.81 4.61
C ASN A 208 -16.12 18.47 3.33
N ARG A 209 -17.35 18.96 3.34
CA ARG A 209 -18.05 19.57 2.20
C ARG A 209 -17.17 20.55 1.41
N PRO A 210 -16.59 21.62 2.01
CA PRO A 210 -15.77 22.56 1.24
C PRO A 210 -14.52 21.92 0.61
N GLN A 211 -13.96 20.86 1.22
CA GLN A 211 -12.79 20.15 0.68
C GLN A 211 -13.18 19.30 -0.53
N VAL A 212 -14.35 18.67 -0.49
CA VAL A 212 -14.89 17.91 -1.62
C VAL A 212 -15.27 18.86 -2.75
N ASP A 213 -15.96 19.96 -2.45
CA ASP A 213 -16.37 20.95 -3.45
C ASP A 213 -15.16 21.58 -4.16
N GLU A 214 -14.09 21.88 -3.40
CA GLU A 214 -12.81 22.36 -3.95
C GLU A 214 -12.14 21.30 -4.82
N TYR A 215 -12.07 20.06 -4.35
CA TYR A 215 -11.49 18.97 -5.13
C TYR A 215 -12.23 18.74 -6.46
N GLU A 216 -13.56 18.75 -6.44
CA GLU A 216 -14.32 18.62 -7.67
C GLU A 216 -14.14 19.81 -8.60
N ARG A 217 -14.02 21.02 -8.05
CA ARG A 217 -13.68 22.22 -8.84
C ARG A 217 -12.34 22.03 -9.52
N ASP A 218 -11.33 21.59 -8.78
CA ASP A 218 -9.99 21.33 -9.30
C ASP A 218 -10.00 20.23 -10.36
N GLN A 219 -10.79 19.16 -10.15
CA GLN A 219 -10.94 18.09 -11.13
C GLN A 219 -11.59 18.62 -12.41
N ARG A 220 -12.66 19.41 -12.32
CA ARG A 220 -13.30 20.05 -13.48
C ARG A 220 -12.33 20.98 -14.21
N ILE A 221 -11.53 21.76 -13.48
CA ILE A 221 -10.50 22.62 -14.06
C ILE A 221 -9.45 21.77 -14.79
N HIS A 222 -8.96 20.70 -14.16
CA HIS A 222 -7.95 19.83 -14.76
C HIS A 222 -8.46 19.14 -16.03
N GLU A 223 -9.69 18.64 -16.02
CA GLU A 223 -10.34 18.06 -17.20
C GLU A 223 -10.46 19.09 -18.33
N LYS A 224 -10.87 20.34 -18.02
CA LYS A 224 -10.91 21.44 -19.00
C LYS A 224 -9.52 21.75 -19.55
N VAL A 225 -8.51 21.88 -18.69
CA VAL A 225 -7.13 22.16 -19.10
C VAL A 225 -6.61 21.06 -20.02
N SER A 226 -6.85 19.80 -19.69
CA SER A 226 -6.45 18.65 -20.53
C SER A 226 -7.10 18.71 -21.91
N VAL A 227 -8.39 19.02 -21.98
CA VAL A 227 -9.10 19.16 -23.27
C VAL A 227 -8.60 20.36 -24.07
N LEU A 228 -8.37 21.51 -23.43
CA LEU A 228 -7.85 22.70 -24.10
C LEU A 228 -6.41 22.51 -24.59
N GLN A 229 -5.57 21.82 -23.82
CA GLN A 229 -4.21 21.45 -24.24
C GLN A 229 -4.27 20.56 -25.48
N LYS A 230 -5.17 19.57 -25.50
CA LYS A 230 -5.36 18.71 -26.67
C LYS A 230 -5.77 19.52 -27.91
N LEU A 231 -6.76 20.42 -27.78
CA LEU A 231 -7.17 21.30 -28.87
C LEU A 231 -6.06 22.23 -29.33
N LEU A 232 -5.22 22.71 -28.41
CA LEU A 232 -4.10 23.58 -28.73
C LEU A 232 -2.99 22.83 -29.48
N LEU A 233 -2.75 21.56 -29.14
CA LEU A 233 -1.83 20.68 -29.87
C LEU A 233 -2.35 20.40 -31.29
N GLU A 234 -3.63 20.01 -31.42
CA GLU A 234 -4.28 19.82 -32.73
C GLU A 234 -4.20 21.10 -33.57
N PHE A 235 -4.42 22.26 -32.96
CA PHE A 235 -4.31 23.54 -33.62
C PHE A 235 -2.88 23.90 -34.05
N ASP A 236 -1.87 23.59 -33.22
CA ASP A 236 -0.46 23.78 -33.60
C ASP A 236 -0.10 22.86 -34.75
N GLU A 237 -0.46 21.59 -34.72
CA GLU A 237 -0.21 20.65 -35.83
C GLU A 237 -0.77 21.16 -37.16
N GLU A 238 -1.94 21.81 -37.14
CA GLU A 238 -2.56 22.39 -38.34
C GLU A 238 -1.90 23.70 -38.81
N THR A 239 -1.32 24.49 -37.90
CA THR A 239 -0.87 25.87 -38.20
C THR A 239 0.64 26.07 -38.13
N ASN A 240 1.39 25.07 -37.67
CA ASN A 240 2.81 25.19 -37.45
C ASN A 240 3.57 25.17 -38.80
N PRO A 241 4.29 26.26 -39.15
CA PRO A 241 5.00 26.34 -40.42
C PRO A 241 6.13 25.32 -40.54
N CYS A 242 6.61 24.78 -39.41
CA CYS A 242 7.67 23.76 -39.38
C CYS A 242 7.13 22.33 -39.52
N GLN A 243 5.81 22.14 -39.51
CA GLN A 243 5.20 20.81 -39.59
C GLN A 243 5.62 20.01 -40.84
N PRO A 244 5.73 20.61 -42.05
CA PRO A 244 6.23 19.90 -43.23
C PRO A 244 7.69 19.44 -43.08
N VAL A 245 8.53 20.25 -42.43
CA VAL A 245 9.95 19.93 -42.20
C VAL A 245 10.07 18.77 -41.22
N ILE A 246 9.34 18.81 -40.11
CA ILE A 246 9.33 17.75 -39.10
C ILE A 246 8.80 16.45 -39.71
N SER A 247 7.71 16.54 -40.48
CA SER A 247 7.14 15.38 -41.18
C SER A 247 8.14 14.76 -42.16
N ALA A 248 8.88 15.57 -42.92
CA ALA A 248 9.90 15.11 -43.84
C ALA A 248 11.08 14.43 -43.12
N LEU A 249 11.56 15.00 -42.00
CA LEU A 249 12.63 14.42 -41.19
C LEU A 249 12.22 13.07 -40.58
N GLN A 250 10.98 12.97 -40.11
CA GLN A 250 10.44 11.72 -39.58
C GLN A 250 10.27 10.64 -40.68
N GLN A 251 9.80 11.01 -41.87
CA GLN A 251 9.68 10.09 -43.01
C GLN A 251 11.03 9.57 -43.49
N SER A 252 12.08 10.39 -43.46
CA SER A 252 13.44 9.98 -43.87
C SER A 252 14.07 8.92 -42.94
N SER A 253 13.48 8.69 -41.76
CA SER A 253 13.99 7.79 -40.72
C SER A 253 13.48 6.34 -40.84
N THR A 254 12.79 5.96 -41.94
CA THR A 254 12.27 4.59 -42.17
C THR A 254 13.33 3.56 -42.57
N SER A 255 14.62 3.83 -42.34
CA SER A 255 15.68 2.83 -42.48
C SER A 255 15.48 1.69 -41.47
N ASN A 256 15.72 0.44 -41.89
CA ASN A 256 15.52 -0.81 -41.14
C ASN A 256 16.43 -0.98 -39.90
N GLU A 257 16.84 0.11 -39.25
CA GLU A 257 17.65 0.03 -38.04
C GLU A 257 16.80 -0.40 -36.82
N PRO A 258 17.39 -1.23 -35.93
CA PRO A 258 16.69 -1.79 -34.77
C PRO A 258 16.24 -0.70 -33.79
N ASP A 259 14.93 -0.49 -33.80
CA ASP A 259 13.91 0.18 -32.96
C ASP A 259 14.24 0.97 -31.67
N ASN A 260 15.45 0.97 -31.13
CA ASN A 260 15.62 1.36 -29.72
C ASN A 260 15.78 2.85 -29.40
N ARG A 261 15.90 3.77 -30.38
CA ARG A 261 16.04 5.23 -30.11
C ARG A 261 15.50 6.13 -31.22
N ARG A 262 14.25 5.94 -31.68
CA ARG A 262 13.60 6.98 -32.47
C ARG A 262 13.34 8.18 -31.56
N ILE A 263 14.16 9.22 -31.69
CA ILE A 263 13.92 10.51 -31.04
C ILE A 263 12.71 11.12 -31.75
N ALA A 264 11.56 11.10 -31.08
CA ALA A 264 10.38 11.80 -31.57
C ALA A 264 10.69 13.31 -31.55
N LEU A 265 10.93 13.87 -32.73
CA LEU A 265 11.04 15.32 -32.89
C LEU A 265 9.65 15.92 -32.68
N SER A 266 9.40 16.50 -31.51
CA SER A 266 8.21 17.28 -31.22
C SER A 266 8.45 18.75 -31.57
N THR A 267 7.43 19.41 -32.13
CA THR A 267 7.45 20.87 -32.26
C THR A 267 7.65 21.51 -30.89
N PRO A 268 8.50 22.55 -30.77
CA PRO A 268 8.57 23.31 -29.52
C PRO A 268 7.19 23.93 -29.27
N PHE A 269 6.63 23.64 -28.10
CA PHE A 269 5.29 24.07 -27.71
C PHE A 269 5.33 24.76 -26.34
N PRO A 270 4.49 25.79 -26.08
CA PRO A 270 4.49 26.46 -24.80
C PRO A 270 4.17 25.48 -23.66
N SER A 271 4.95 25.56 -22.57
CA SER A 271 4.63 24.82 -21.34
C SER A 271 3.33 25.33 -20.71
N GLU A 272 2.72 24.51 -19.84
CA GLU A 272 1.52 24.88 -19.09
C GLU A 272 1.71 26.19 -18.30
N SER A 273 2.91 26.43 -17.75
CA SER A 273 3.25 27.68 -17.08
C SER A 273 3.17 28.90 -18.00
N VAL A 274 3.59 28.79 -19.26
CA VAL A 274 3.50 29.89 -20.25
C VAL A 274 2.03 30.13 -20.62
N LEU A 275 1.28 29.06 -20.91
CA LEU A 275 -0.14 29.14 -21.24
C LEU A 275 -0.97 29.74 -20.10
N SER A 276 -0.63 29.42 -18.85
CA SER A 276 -1.27 29.99 -17.66
C SER A 276 -1.04 31.49 -17.50
N GLY A 277 0.02 32.02 -18.12
CA GLY A 277 0.32 33.45 -18.19
C GLY A 277 -0.49 34.21 -19.25
N TRP A 278 -1.26 33.52 -20.10
CA TRP A 278 -2.14 34.14 -21.07
C TRP A 278 -3.54 34.30 -20.46
N ASP A 279 -3.92 35.52 -20.08
CA ASP A 279 -5.17 35.79 -19.37
C ASP A 279 -6.41 35.22 -20.08
N PHE A 280 -6.48 35.33 -21.41
CA PHE A 280 -7.59 34.77 -22.17
C PHE A 280 -7.66 33.24 -22.07
N PHE A 281 -6.52 32.56 -21.95
CA PHE A 281 -6.44 31.10 -21.85
C PHE A 281 -6.77 30.66 -20.42
N ARG A 282 -6.28 31.40 -19.42
CA ARG A 282 -6.68 31.23 -18.01
C ARG A 282 -8.19 31.34 -17.85
N ASN A 283 -8.80 32.37 -18.44
CA ASN A 283 -10.25 32.59 -18.36
C ASN A 283 -11.05 31.45 -19.00
N LEU A 284 -10.53 30.77 -20.03
CA LEU A 284 -11.24 29.64 -20.67
C LEU A 284 -11.52 28.47 -19.71
N TYR A 285 -10.61 28.19 -18.77
CA TYR A 285 -10.79 27.07 -17.84
C TYR A 285 -11.14 27.50 -16.41
N MET A 286 -10.82 28.73 -16.00
CA MET A 286 -11.16 29.24 -14.67
C MET A 286 -12.62 29.71 -14.56
N GLU A 287 -13.22 30.20 -15.65
CA GLU A 287 -14.64 30.55 -15.64
C GLU A 287 -15.51 29.27 -15.62
N GLU A 288 -16.70 29.34 -15.00
CA GLU A 288 -17.65 28.23 -14.85
C GLU A 288 -18.36 27.84 -16.16
N HIS A 289 -17.62 27.79 -17.26
CA HIS A 289 -18.11 27.28 -18.53
C HIS A 289 -18.29 25.77 -18.47
N SER A 290 -19.32 25.27 -19.15
CA SER A 290 -19.37 23.85 -19.50
C SER A 290 -18.20 23.48 -20.42
N LEU A 291 -17.86 22.19 -20.49
CA LEU A 291 -16.80 21.72 -21.39
C LEU A 291 -17.09 22.11 -22.85
N THR A 292 -18.35 22.05 -23.27
CA THR A 292 -18.79 22.43 -24.62
C THR A 292 -18.54 23.92 -24.89
N GLN A 293 -18.95 24.78 -23.96
CA GLN A 293 -18.71 26.23 -24.06
C GLN A 293 -17.21 26.56 -24.10
N ALA A 294 -16.38 25.87 -23.32
CA ALA A 294 -14.94 26.06 -23.35
C ALA A 294 -14.35 25.75 -24.75
N LYS A 295 -14.85 24.73 -25.44
CA LYS A 295 -14.46 24.40 -26.82
C LYS A 295 -14.94 25.44 -27.83
N GLU A 296 -16.18 25.91 -27.68
CA GLU A 296 -16.75 26.97 -28.54
C GLU A 296 -15.95 28.26 -28.41
N LEU A 297 -15.67 28.70 -27.18
CA LEU A 297 -14.84 29.88 -26.91
C LEU A 297 -13.40 29.71 -27.41
N PHE A 298 -12.83 28.50 -27.31
CA PHE A 298 -11.52 28.21 -27.89
C PHE A 298 -11.55 28.43 -29.42
N ASN A 299 -12.57 27.90 -30.10
CA ASN A 299 -12.73 28.06 -31.55
C ASN A 299 -12.99 29.51 -31.96
N GLU A 300 -13.79 30.25 -31.20
CA GLU A 300 -14.02 31.68 -31.42
C GLU A 300 -12.71 32.48 -31.29
N ARG A 301 -11.88 32.13 -30.31
CA ARG A 301 -10.60 32.79 -30.03
C ARG A 301 -9.42 32.24 -30.84
N ARG A 302 -9.65 31.30 -31.75
CA ARG A 302 -8.62 30.58 -32.50
C ARG A 302 -7.62 31.52 -33.22
N LYS A 303 -8.09 32.63 -33.78
CA LYS A 303 -7.24 33.64 -34.41
C LYS A 303 -6.28 34.31 -33.42
N MET A 304 -6.78 34.68 -32.24
CA MET A 304 -5.99 35.30 -31.17
C MET A 304 -4.97 34.32 -30.59
N ILE A 305 -5.38 33.06 -30.41
CA ILE A 305 -4.51 31.96 -30.00
C ILE A 305 -3.36 31.78 -30.99
N GLY A 306 -3.67 31.75 -32.29
CA GLY A 306 -2.66 31.66 -33.36
C GLY A 306 -1.66 32.81 -33.33
N GLN A 307 -2.14 34.04 -33.12
CA GLN A 307 -1.27 35.21 -32.96
C GLN A 307 -0.32 35.05 -31.75
N LYS A 308 -0.83 34.61 -30.61
CA LYS A 308 -0.02 34.43 -29.39
C LYS A 308 0.99 33.30 -29.51
N LEU A 309 0.62 32.20 -30.18
CA LEU A 309 1.55 31.13 -30.51
C LEU A 309 2.66 31.62 -31.45
N ALA A 310 2.32 32.42 -32.46
CA ALA A 310 3.32 33.02 -33.35
C ALA A 310 4.27 33.97 -32.60
N GLU A 311 3.73 34.89 -31.78
CA GLU A 311 4.52 35.79 -30.93
C GLU A 311 5.47 35.02 -30.00
N TRP A 312 4.96 33.96 -29.36
CA TRP A 312 5.76 33.10 -28.50
C TRP A 312 6.86 32.38 -29.29
N ARG A 313 6.53 31.82 -30.46
CA ARG A 313 7.48 31.08 -31.30
C ARG A 313 8.62 31.99 -31.76
N THR A 314 8.32 33.18 -32.27
CA THR A 314 9.33 34.17 -32.65
C THR A 314 10.25 34.52 -31.48
N LYS A 315 9.70 34.70 -30.28
CA LYS A 315 10.51 34.97 -29.08
C LYS A 315 11.46 33.81 -28.72
N VAL A 316 10.99 32.57 -28.85
CA VAL A 316 11.81 31.37 -28.61
C VAL A 316 12.90 31.24 -29.67
N GLU A 317 12.55 31.42 -30.94
CA GLU A 317 13.51 31.41 -32.07
C GLU A 317 14.59 32.47 -31.89
N ASP A 318 14.21 33.71 -31.57
CA ASP A 318 15.16 34.81 -31.30
C ASP A 318 16.12 34.47 -30.15
N GLN A 319 15.62 33.82 -29.08
CA GLN A 319 16.44 33.38 -27.97
C GLN A 319 17.41 32.26 -28.37
N LEU A 320 16.95 31.29 -29.14
CA LEU A 320 17.78 30.19 -29.64
C LEU A 320 18.86 30.70 -30.59
N VAL A 321 18.53 31.62 -31.51
CA VAL A 321 19.50 32.26 -32.40
C VAL A 321 20.54 33.03 -31.61
N LYS A 322 20.13 33.81 -30.59
CA LYS A 322 21.07 34.51 -29.71
C LYS A 322 22.01 33.55 -28.99
N GLN A 323 21.48 32.49 -28.39
CA GLN A 323 22.29 31.47 -27.70
C GLN A 323 23.27 30.78 -28.65
N TYR A 324 22.80 30.42 -29.85
CA TYR A 324 23.63 29.82 -30.89
C TYR A 324 24.79 30.76 -31.28
N LEU A 325 24.49 32.03 -31.61
CA LEU A 325 25.52 33.01 -31.98
C LEU A 325 26.51 33.29 -30.85
N SER A 326 26.05 33.39 -29.60
CA SER A 326 26.92 33.56 -28.44
C SER A 326 27.92 32.41 -28.27
N SER A 327 27.51 31.18 -28.57
CA SER A 327 28.40 30.00 -28.45
C SER A 327 29.59 30.02 -29.43
N PHE A 328 29.46 30.67 -30.59
CA PHE A 328 30.58 30.83 -31.53
C PHE A 328 31.57 31.90 -31.09
N ILE A 329 31.09 32.98 -30.47
CA ILE A 329 31.93 34.10 -30.02
C ILE A 329 32.84 33.63 -28.88
N GLU A 330 32.31 32.86 -27.91
CA GLU A 330 33.12 32.31 -26.80
C GLU A 330 34.12 31.23 -27.25
N GLY A 331 33.80 30.47 -28.30
CA GLY A 331 34.68 29.46 -28.88
C GLY A 331 35.88 30.04 -29.65
N THR A 332 35.77 31.25 -30.19
CA THR A 332 36.86 31.93 -30.91
C THR A 332 37.93 32.51 -30.00
N ASP A 333 37.58 32.92 -28.77
CA ASP A 333 38.57 33.48 -27.82
C ASP A 333 39.40 32.41 -27.10
N SER A 334 38.93 31.16 -27.03
CA SER A 334 39.64 30.07 -26.32
C SER A 334 40.64 29.29 -27.19
N ARG A 335 40.73 29.55 -28.50
CA ARG A 335 41.63 28.83 -29.43
C ARG A 335 42.92 29.58 -29.80
N SER A 336 43.16 30.77 -29.26
CA SER A 336 44.32 31.62 -29.60
C SER A 336 45.47 31.60 -28.59
N THR A 337 45.54 30.65 -27.64
CA THR A 337 46.53 30.69 -26.53
C THR A 337 47.41 29.45 -26.37
N THR A 338 47.74 28.74 -27.46
CA THR A 338 48.85 27.75 -27.42
C THR A 338 49.55 27.63 -28.75
N LEU A 339 50.45 28.59 -29.02
CA LEU A 339 51.62 28.43 -29.86
C LEU A 339 52.71 29.33 -29.27
N THR A 340 53.41 28.83 -28.26
CA THR A 340 54.75 29.28 -27.86
C THR A 340 55.46 28.14 -27.15
#